data_AF-A0A813B1H1-F1
#
_entry.id   AF-A0A813B1H1-F1
#
_cell.length_a   1.000
_cell.length_b   1.000
_cell.length_c   1.000
_cell.angle_alpha   90.00
_cell.angle_beta   90.00
_cell.angle_gamma   90.00
#
_symmetry.space_group_name_H-M   'P 1'
#
loop_
_entity.id
_entity.type
_entity.pdbx_description
1 polymer ?
#
loop_
_entity_poly.entity_id
_entity_poly.type
_entity_poly.pdbx_seq_one_letter_code
_entity_poly.pdbx_strand_id
1 'polypeptide(L)'
;MQLDPTLRLDMAWYKKHQVHPIIARILGVVEGTSPGRIAECLGMDAATFAQVVQHEEGEGLDFLSQYMDADPNALFDRSLRYKSFSSILDGVKCKKCGGTTPWQRLLTPSTSEEPKQAPPFTCKHCQAQIQPGVARNQWHRQLRQLVKQHCEGWVQPADQVAGTEKTRRANKGDNLVSEQTVKKELQFAAHLCESASLQTAAEDAALQTALARMKKDADAWMKIGCQHFIDCGQMFGAIFGTPLLGTLQQ
;
A
#
# COMPACT_ATOMS: atom_id res chain seq x y z
N MET A 1 13.42 -16.39 44.88
CA MET A 1 12.57 -16.26 43.68
C MET A 1 12.35 -17.65 43.11
N GLN A 2 11.18 -18.24 43.33
CA GLN A 2 10.79 -19.47 42.63
C GLN A 2 10.38 -19.08 41.21
N LEU A 3 11.06 -19.62 40.21
CA LEU A 3 10.66 -19.51 38.81
C LEU A 3 9.44 -20.41 38.57
N ASP A 4 8.41 -19.87 37.95
CA ASP A 4 7.22 -20.62 37.55
C ASP A 4 7.63 -21.68 36.50
N PRO A 5 7.46 -22.98 36.77
CA PRO A 5 7.87 -24.05 35.85
C PRO A 5 7.04 -24.09 34.55
N THR A 6 5.93 -23.34 34.48
CA THR A 6 5.10 -23.23 33.28
C THR A 6 5.60 -22.16 32.31
N LEU A 7 6.42 -21.22 32.78
CA LEU A 7 6.96 -20.14 31.94
C LEU A 7 8.15 -20.66 31.14
N ARG A 8 7.99 -20.76 29.82
CA ARG A 8 9.06 -21.12 28.89
C ARG A 8 9.53 -19.90 28.13
N LEU A 9 10.82 -19.85 27.84
CA LEU A 9 11.40 -18.76 27.07
C LEU A 9 10.94 -18.83 25.60
N ASP A 10 10.38 -17.73 25.10
CA ASP A 10 10.00 -17.63 23.69
C ASP A 10 11.24 -17.33 22.83
N MET A 11 11.85 -18.42 22.36
CA MET A 11 13.01 -18.36 21.46
C MET A 11 12.68 -17.67 20.13
N ALA A 12 11.45 -17.80 19.64
CA ALA A 12 11.05 -17.19 18.37
C ALA A 12 10.96 -15.67 18.53
N TRP A 13 10.35 -15.20 19.62
CA TRP A 13 10.31 -13.78 19.95
C TRP A 13 11.72 -13.22 20.14
N TYR A 14 12.59 -13.91 20.87
CA TYR A 14 13.97 -13.45 21.13
C TYR A 14 14.78 -13.33 19.83
N LYS A 15 14.77 -14.35 18.98
CA LYS A 15 15.47 -14.30 17.69
C LYS A 15 14.95 -13.17 16.80
N LYS A 16 13.63 -13.01 16.73
CA LYS A 16 12.96 -12.00 15.90
C LYS A 16 13.21 -10.57 16.37
N HIS A 17 13.09 -10.31 17.66
CA HIS A 17 13.12 -8.95 18.17
C HIS A 17 14.51 -8.54 18.64
N GLN A 18 15.31 -9.42 19.23
CA GLN A 18 16.59 -9.02 19.82
C GLN A 18 17.78 -9.31 18.89
N VAL A 19 17.82 -10.49 18.27
CA VAL A 19 18.99 -10.94 17.49
C VAL A 19 18.95 -10.41 16.05
N HIS A 20 17.82 -10.59 15.36
CA HIS A 20 17.68 -10.26 13.94
C HIS A 20 17.94 -8.77 13.63
N PRO A 21 17.35 -7.77 14.34
CA PRO A 21 17.54 -6.36 13.98
C PRO A 21 18.99 -5.90 14.11
N ILE A 22 19.73 -6.44 15.10
CA ILE A 22 21.14 -6.10 15.30
C ILE A 22 21.99 -6.64 14.15
N ILE A 23 21.80 -7.91 13.77
CA ILE A 23 22.54 -8.55 12.68
C ILE A 23 22.19 -7.91 11.34
N ALA A 24 20.89 -7.67 11.09
CA ALA A 24 20.41 -7.03 9.87
C ALA A 24 21.01 -5.64 9.67
N ARG A 25 21.12 -4.84 10.74
CA ARG A 25 21.75 -3.51 10.67
C ARG A 25 23.25 -3.57 10.38
N ILE A 26 23.97 -4.50 10.98
CA ILE A 26 25.43 -4.62 10.77
C ILE A 26 25.73 -5.12 9.36
N LEU A 27 24.94 -6.07 8.88
CA LEU A 27 25.16 -6.69 7.58
C LEU A 27 24.50 -5.93 6.42
N GLY A 28 23.50 -5.08 6.65
CA GLY A 28 22.75 -4.39 5.60
C GLY A 28 23.58 -3.53 4.64
N VAL A 29 24.80 -3.15 5.02
CA VAL A 29 25.75 -2.43 4.14
C VAL A 29 26.55 -3.37 3.21
N VAL A 30 26.44 -4.69 3.38
CA VAL A 30 27.18 -5.70 2.64
C VAL A 30 26.33 -6.24 1.50
N GLU A 31 26.83 -6.10 0.27
CA GLU A 31 26.19 -6.64 -0.94
C GLU A 31 25.90 -8.14 -0.82
N GLY A 32 24.73 -8.57 -1.30
CA GLY A 32 24.31 -9.96 -1.25
C GLY A 32 23.77 -10.43 0.10
N THR A 33 23.69 -9.55 1.11
CA THR A 33 22.94 -9.81 2.33
C THR A 33 21.57 -9.14 2.27
N SER A 34 20.53 -9.86 2.68
CA SER A 34 19.17 -9.32 2.79
C SER A 34 18.57 -9.73 4.14
N PRO A 35 17.69 -8.92 4.74
CA PRO A 35 17.02 -9.27 6.00
C PRO A 35 16.26 -10.60 5.94
N GLY A 36 15.73 -10.97 4.76
CA GLY A 36 15.15 -12.29 4.50
C GLY A 36 16.19 -13.40 4.59
N ARG A 37 17.37 -13.23 3.97
CA ARG A 37 18.47 -14.21 4.03
C ARG A 37 19.01 -14.39 5.45
N ILE A 38 19.08 -13.30 6.22
CA ILE A 38 19.49 -13.33 7.63
C ILE A 38 18.45 -14.09 8.46
N ALA A 39 17.15 -13.91 8.19
CA ALA A 39 16.09 -14.66 8.85
C ALA A 39 16.16 -16.17 8.54
N GLU A 40 16.44 -16.56 7.30
CA GLU A 40 16.70 -17.96 6.93
C GLU A 40 17.84 -18.56 7.77
N CYS A 41 18.95 -17.83 7.89
CA CYS A 41 20.10 -18.25 8.68
C CYS A 41 19.78 -18.41 10.18
N LEU A 42 18.80 -17.67 10.70
CA LEU A 42 18.34 -17.80 12.09
C LEU A 42 17.27 -18.91 12.28
N GLY A 43 16.86 -19.56 11.19
CA GLY A 43 15.82 -20.59 11.17
C GLY A 43 14.40 -20.03 11.26
N MET A 44 14.18 -18.83 10.72
CA MET A 44 12.91 -18.11 10.70
C MET A 44 12.39 -17.99 9.26
N ASP A 45 11.10 -17.68 9.09
CA ASP A 45 10.48 -17.55 7.77
C ASP A 45 10.94 -16.27 7.06
N ALA A 46 11.74 -16.43 5.99
CA ALA A 46 12.31 -15.36 5.18
C ALA A 46 11.26 -14.37 4.66
N ALA A 47 10.08 -14.86 4.29
CA ALA A 47 9.03 -14.07 3.68
C ALA A 47 8.53 -12.96 4.63
N THR A 48 8.50 -13.25 5.93
CA THR A 48 8.06 -12.30 6.95
C THR A 48 9.03 -11.15 7.20
N PHE A 49 10.30 -11.30 6.82
CA PHE A 49 11.35 -10.28 6.98
C PHE A 49 11.67 -9.53 5.69
N ALA A 50 11.36 -10.12 4.53
CA ALA A 50 11.49 -9.44 3.24
C ALA A 50 10.47 -8.28 3.08
N GLN A 51 9.28 -8.41 3.67
CA GLN A 51 8.22 -7.39 3.55
C GLN A 51 8.46 -6.14 4.41
N VAL A 52 9.17 -6.28 5.54
CA VAL A 52 9.43 -5.16 6.48
C VAL A 52 10.33 -4.10 5.84
N VAL A 53 11.25 -4.53 4.98
CA VAL A 53 12.20 -3.66 4.28
C VAL A 53 11.53 -2.72 3.29
N GLN A 54 10.47 -3.17 2.61
CA GLN A 54 9.76 -2.36 1.59
C GLN A 54 9.11 -1.09 2.15
N HIS A 55 8.98 -0.98 3.47
CA HIS A 55 8.40 0.17 4.15
C HIS A 55 9.42 1.05 4.88
N GLU A 56 10.68 0.61 5.05
CA GLU A 56 11.61 1.19 6.04
C GLU A 56 12.95 1.70 5.46
N GLU A 57 13.32 1.37 4.23
CA GLU A 57 14.60 1.82 3.66
C GLU A 57 14.52 3.22 3.03
N GLY A 58 14.96 4.19 3.85
CA GLY A 58 15.51 5.51 3.53
C GLY A 58 15.49 6.00 2.08
N GLU A 59 14.81 7.13 1.92
CA GLU A 59 14.56 7.94 0.72
C GLU A 59 15.81 8.42 -0.07
N GLY A 60 17.03 8.07 0.36
CA GLY A 60 18.29 8.56 -0.21
C GLY A 60 18.90 7.69 -1.32
N LEU A 61 18.81 6.36 -1.20
CA LEU A 61 19.29 5.42 -2.23
C LEU A 61 18.13 4.79 -3.02
N ASP A 62 16.96 4.64 -2.40
CA ASP A 62 15.81 4.00 -3.04
C ASP A 62 15.13 4.91 -4.09
N PHE A 63 15.29 6.24 -4.03
CA PHE A 63 14.79 7.12 -5.10
C PHE A 63 15.47 6.84 -6.44
N LEU A 64 16.79 6.60 -6.44
CA LEU A 64 17.54 6.24 -7.64
C LEU A 64 17.42 4.75 -7.95
N SER A 65 17.44 3.88 -6.94
CA SER A 65 17.30 2.42 -7.14
C SER A 65 15.91 2.04 -7.66
N GLN A 66 14.82 2.63 -7.14
CA GLN A 66 13.46 2.40 -7.64
C GLN A 66 13.24 2.93 -9.07
N TYR A 67 14.03 3.93 -9.52
CA TYR A 67 14.03 4.37 -10.92
C TYR A 67 14.97 3.55 -11.82
N MET A 68 16.02 2.93 -11.25
CA MET A 68 16.99 2.11 -11.98
C MET A 68 16.54 0.64 -12.12
N ASP A 69 15.80 0.10 -11.13
CA ASP A 69 15.18 -1.24 -11.16
C ASP A 69 13.75 -1.26 -11.72
N ALA A 70 13.12 -0.09 -11.89
CA ALA A 70 11.87 -0.01 -12.62
C ALA A 70 12.15 -0.26 -14.11
N ASP A 71 11.61 -1.35 -14.65
CA ASP A 71 11.41 -1.49 -16.09
C ASP A 71 10.85 -0.14 -16.61
N PRO A 72 11.55 0.56 -17.52
CA PRO A 72 11.07 1.85 -18.04
C PRO A 72 9.63 1.75 -18.56
N ASN A 73 9.21 0.57 -19.01
CA ASN A 73 7.83 0.33 -19.42
C ASN A 73 6.84 0.41 -18.26
N ALA A 74 7.20 0.08 -17.03
CA ALA A 74 6.35 0.23 -15.84
C ALA A 74 6.10 1.72 -15.46
N LEU A 75 6.94 2.65 -15.94
CA LEU A 75 6.66 4.08 -15.82
C LEU A 75 5.53 4.51 -16.76
N PHE A 76 5.37 3.88 -17.92
CA PHE A 76 4.35 4.26 -18.90
C PHE A 76 3.10 3.37 -18.86
N ASP A 77 3.26 2.09 -18.49
CA ASP A 77 2.19 1.11 -18.43
C ASP A 77 1.79 0.81 -16.97
N ARG A 78 0.58 1.23 -16.61
CA ARG A 78 -0.01 1.00 -15.28
C ARG A 78 -0.23 -0.48 -14.99
N SER A 79 -0.49 -1.30 -16.01
CA SER A 79 -0.73 -2.73 -15.85
C SER A 79 0.55 -3.45 -15.43
N LEU A 80 1.69 -3.08 -16.01
CA LEU A 80 3.01 -3.56 -15.61
C LEU A 80 3.40 -3.01 -14.24
N ARG A 81 3.19 -1.71 -14.00
CA ARG A 81 3.47 -1.06 -12.71
C ARG A 81 2.81 -1.76 -11.53
N TYR A 82 1.56 -2.18 -11.70
CA TYR A 82 0.75 -2.75 -10.63
C TYR A 82 0.62 -4.27 -10.68
N LYS A 83 1.42 -4.95 -11.50
CA LYS A 83 1.36 -6.42 -11.66
C LYS A 83 1.67 -7.17 -10.36
N SER A 84 2.69 -6.73 -9.63
CA SER A 84 3.14 -7.30 -8.36
C SER A 84 2.75 -6.46 -7.14
N PHE A 85 1.87 -5.46 -7.31
CA PHE A 85 1.48 -4.57 -6.22
C PHE A 85 0.53 -5.28 -5.24
N SER A 86 0.92 -5.35 -3.97
CA SER A 86 0.08 -5.85 -2.88
C SER A 86 -0.60 -4.69 -2.16
N SER A 87 -1.92 -4.60 -2.28
CA SER A 87 -2.69 -3.56 -1.58
C SER A 87 -2.83 -3.86 -0.08
N ILE A 88 -2.73 -2.81 0.73
CA ILE A 88 -2.98 -2.80 2.18
C ILE A 88 -4.49 -2.89 2.50
N LEU A 89 -5.36 -2.67 1.51
CA LEU A 89 -6.81 -2.73 1.70
C LEU A 89 -7.28 -4.19 1.89
N ASP A 90 -7.92 -4.47 3.04
CA ASP A 90 -8.38 -5.81 3.44
C ASP A 90 -9.19 -6.56 2.37
N GLY A 91 -9.96 -5.86 1.51
CA GLY A 91 -10.87 -6.48 0.55
C GLY A 91 -12.33 -6.53 1.03
N VAL A 92 -13.20 -7.20 0.28
CA VAL A 92 -14.63 -7.29 0.61
C VAL A 92 -14.90 -8.45 1.57
N LYS A 93 -15.50 -8.13 2.72
CA LYS A 93 -16.05 -9.11 3.66
C LYS A 93 -17.41 -9.59 3.16
N CYS A 94 -17.53 -10.91 2.98
CA CYS A 94 -18.78 -11.53 2.59
C CYS A 94 -19.76 -11.59 3.76
N LYS A 95 -21.01 -11.18 3.54
CA LYS A 95 -22.06 -11.24 4.58
C LYS A 95 -22.50 -12.66 4.94
N LYS A 96 -22.36 -13.64 4.03
CA LYS A 96 -22.84 -15.02 4.26
C LYS A 96 -21.83 -15.87 5.05
N CYS A 97 -20.55 -15.83 4.69
CA CYS A 97 -19.52 -16.67 5.31
C CYS A 97 -18.50 -15.90 6.15
N GLY A 98 -18.52 -14.57 6.17
CA GLY A 98 -17.54 -13.74 6.87
C GLY A 98 -16.15 -13.69 6.21
N GLY A 99 -15.88 -14.54 5.22
CA GLY A 99 -14.59 -14.55 4.51
C GLY A 99 -14.31 -13.25 3.75
N THR A 100 -13.06 -12.80 3.79
CA THR A 100 -12.60 -11.61 3.09
C THR A 100 -12.01 -11.98 1.73
N THR A 101 -12.45 -11.30 0.67
CA THR A 101 -11.94 -11.49 -0.70
C THR A 101 -11.20 -10.22 -1.14
N PRO A 102 -9.93 -10.29 -1.57
CA PRO A 102 -9.16 -9.10 -1.94
C PRO A 102 -9.75 -8.40 -3.19
N TRP A 103 -9.61 -7.08 -3.26
CA TRP A 103 -10.17 -6.25 -4.33
C TRP A 103 -9.64 -6.61 -5.72
N GLN A 104 -8.34 -6.89 -5.84
CA GLN A 104 -7.72 -7.29 -7.10
C GLN A 104 -8.38 -8.53 -7.69
N ARG A 105 -8.72 -9.52 -6.86
CA ARG A 105 -9.41 -10.74 -7.33
C ARG A 105 -10.88 -10.51 -7.63
N LEU A 106 -11.54 -9.63 -6.86
CA LEU A 106 -12.96 -9.33 -7.04
C LEU A 106 -13.23 -8.55 -8.34
N LEU A 107 -12.28 -7.68 -8.71
CA LEU A 107 -12.39 -6.73 -9.82
C LEU A 107 -11.67 -7.21 -11.09
N THR A 108 -10.60 -8.00 -10.94
CA THR A 108 -9.83 -8.56 -12.06
C THR A 108 -9.84 -10.09 -11.96
N PRO A 109 -10.89 -10.77 -12.43
CA PRO A 109 -10.98 -12.23 -12.36
C PRO A 109 -10.03 -12.97 -13.35
N SER A 110 -9.16 -12.26 -14.08
CA SER A 110 -8.41 -12.80 -15.21
C SER A 110 -6.90 -12.83 -15.01
N THR A 111 -6.38 -13.55 -14.02
CA THR A 111 -4.94 -13.91 -13.95
C THR A 111 -4.71 -15.20 -13.17
N SER A 112 -5.21 -16.31 -13.70
CA SER A 112 -4.60 -17.65 -13.58
C SER A 112 -5.47 -18.61 -14.37
N GLU A 113 -4.83 -19.57 -15.00
CA GLU A 113 -5.37 -20.63 -15.86
C GLU A 113 -6.35 -21.56 -15.12
N GLU A 114 -7.48 -21.03 -14.63
CA GLU A 114 -8.62 -21.82 -14.18
C GLU A 114 -9.81 -21.63 -15.14
N PRO A 115 -10.44 -22.73 -15.61
CA PRO A 115 -11.54 -22.65 -16.54
C PRO A 115 -12.82 -22.21 -15.82
N LYS A 116 -13.55 -21.28 -16.45
CA LYS A 116 -14.83 -20.65 -16.05
C LYS A 116 -14.68 -19.42 -15.17
N GLN A 117 -14.67 -18.28 -15.85
CA GLN A 117 -14.87 -16.93 -15.32
C GLN A 117 -16.05 -16.94 -14.33
N ALA A 118 -15.75 -16.83 -13.03
CA ALA A 118 -16.78 -16.53 -12.06
C ALA A 118 -17.30 -15.11 -12.36
N PRO A 119 -18.62 -14.86 -12.29
CA PRO A 119 -19.15 -13.54 -12.57
C PRO A 119 -18.54 -12.52 -11.58
N PRO A 120 -18.33 -11.28 -12.01
CA PRO A 120 -17.78 -10.23 -11.17
C PRO A 120 -18.62 -10.09 -9.89
N PHE A 121 -17.98 -9.73 -8.78
CA PHE A 121 -18.62 -9.64 -7.46
C PHE A 121 -19.12 -10.98 -6.88
N THR A 122 -18.35 -12.06 -7.01
CA THR A 122 -18.61 -13.33 -6.34
C THR A 122 -17.64 -13.60 -5.19
N CYS A 123 -18.15 -14.14 -4.09
CA CYS A 123 -17.31 -14.54 -2.97
C CYS A 123 -16.58 -15.85 -3.26
N LYS A 124 -15.25 -15.91 -3.03
CA LYS A 124 -14.47 -17.14 -3.22
C LYS A 124 -14.91 -18.31 -2.33
N HIS A 125 -15.24 -18.02 -1.07
CA HIS A 125 -15.47 -19.07 -0.08
C HIS A 125 -16.85 -19.73 -0.21
N CYS A 126 -17.89 -18.97 -0.56
CA CYS A 126 -19.27 -19.47 -0.60
C CYS A 126 -19.98 -19.26 -1.94
N GLN A 127 -19.28 -18.72 -2.95
CA GLN A 127 -19.81 -18.40 -4.29
C GLN A 127 -21.04 -17.49 -4.30
N ALA A 128 -21.38 -16.86 -3.16
CA ALA A 128 -22.50 -15.94 -3.09
C ALA A 128 -22.19 -14.65 -3.86
N GLN A 129 -23.18 -14.16 -4.60
CA GLN A 129 -23.13 -12.84 -5.23
C GLN A 129 -23.08 -11.74 -4.16
N ILE A 130 -22.13 -10.84 -4.33
CA ILE A 130 -21.95 -9.65 -3.51
C ILE A 130 -22.64 -8.50 -4.24
N GLN A 131 -23.61 -7.86 -3.59
CA GLN A 131 -24.26 -6.70 -4.19
C GLN A 131 -23.24 -5.56 -4.40
N PRO A 132 -23.20 -4.93 -5.59
CA PRO A 132 -22.23 -3.86 -5.89
C PRO A 132 -22.31 -2.68 -4.90
N GLY A 133 -23.51 -2.36 -4.39
CA GLY A 133 -23.68 -1.33 -3.36
C GLY A 133 -23.02 -1.68 -2.02
N VAL A 134 -23.01 -2.95 -1.63
CA VAL A 134 -22.33 -3.42 -0.41
C VAL A 134 -20.82 -3.33 -0.60
N ALA A 135 -20.31 -3.75 -1.75
CA ALA A 135 -18.90 -3.63 -2.09
C ALA A 135 -18.47 -2.15 -2.08
N ARG A 136 -19.17 -1.26 -2.79
CA ARG A 136 -18.86 0.19 -2.79
C ARG A 136 -18.83 0.78 -1.38
N ASN A 137 -19.76 0.40 -0.50
CA ASN A 137 -19.76 0.92 0.87
C ASN A 137 -18.54 0.43 1.67
N GLN A 138 -18.09 -0.81 1.46
CA GLN A 138 -16.87 -1.33 2.07
C GLN A 138 -15.62 -0.64 1.50
N TRP A 139 -15.58 -0.44 0.18
CA TRP A 139 -14.54 0.31 -0.53
C TRP A 139 -14.37 1.70 0.06
N HIS A 140 -15.44 2.48 0.11
CA HIS A 140 -15.42 3.85 0.64
C HIS A 140 -14.98 3.92 2.11
N ARG A 141 -15.38 2.93 2.93
CA ARG A 141 -14.94 2.83 4.32
C ARG A 141 -13.44 2.55 4.42
N GLN A 142 -12.91 1.66 3.60
CA GLN A 142 -11.50 1.32 3.60
C GLN A 142 -10.63 2.47 3.09
N LEU A 143 -11.05 3.19 2.04
CA LEU A 143 -10.36 4.40 1.59
C LEU A 143 -10.31 5.49 2.67
N ARG A 144 -11.43 5.72 3.37
CA ARG A 144 -11.47 6.64 4.51
C ARG A 144 -10.56 6.19 5.64
N GLN A 145 -10.49 4.89 5.91
CA GLN A 145 -9.63 4.34 6.94
C GLN A 145 -8.14 4.51 6.59
N LEU A 146 -7.75 4.29 5.33
CA LEU A 146 -6.39 4.52 4.85
C LEU A 146 -5.97 5.98 5.05
N VAL A 147 -6.79 6.93 4.60
CA VAL A 147 -6.52 8.37 4.78
C VAL A 147 -6.48 8.72 6.27
N LYS A 148 -7.39 8.17 7.07
CA LYS A 148 -7.38 8.37 8.53
C LYS A 148 -6.08 7.86 9.17
N GLN A 149 -5.60 6.67 8.81
CA GLN A 149 -4.35 6.10 9.33
C GLN A 149 -3.16 7.00 9.03
N HIS A 150 -3.12 7.60 7.85
CA HIS A 150 -2.11 8.61 7.52
C HIS A 150 -2.26 9.86 8.40
N CYS A 151 -3.48 10.39 8.55
CA CYS A 151 -3.75 11.57 9.39
C CYS A 151 -3.58 11.32 10.90
N GLU A 152 -3.53 10.06 11.35
CA GLU A 152 -3.25 9.74 12.76
C GLU A 152 -1.81 10.11 13.16
N GLY A 153 -0.89 10.21 12.18
CA GLY A 153 0.48 10.68 12.38
C GLY A 153 1.32 9.74 13.23
N TRP A 154 1.09 8.43 13.11
CA TRP A 154 1.96 7.45 13.76
C TRP A 154 3.31 7.46 13.09
N VAL A 155 4.37 7.64 13.86
CA VAL A 155 5.77 7.64 13.42
C VAL A 155 6.52 6.52 14.15
N GLN A 156 7.41 5.85 13.44
CA GLN A 156 8.37 4.91 14.00
C GLN A 156 9.74 5.59 13.95
N PRO A 157 10.46 5.72 15.08
CA PRO A 157 11.80 6.30 15.09
C PRO A 157 12.73 5.51 14.15
N ALA A 158 13.59 6.21 13.40
CA ALA A 158 14.54 5.61 12.44
C ALA A 158 15.55 4.68 13.13
N ASP A 159 15.86 4.93 14.41
CA ASP A 159 16.71 4.05 15.20
C ASP A 159 15.91 2.80 15.63
N GLN A 160 16.00 1.77 14.80
CA GLN A 160 15.43 0.43 15.01
C GLN A 160 16.13 -0.34 16.16
N VAL A 161 16.32 0.29 17.30
CA VAL A 161 16.66 -0.46 18.51
C VAL A 161 15.37 -1.16 18.95
N ALA A 162 15.36 -2.48 18.77
CA ALA A 162 14.29 -3.37 19.17
C ALA A 162 13.53 -2.89 20.43
N GLY A 163 12.27 -2.48 20.24
CA GLY A 163 11.41 -1.99 21.33
C GLY A 163 11.10 -0.49 21.31
N THR A 164 11.56 0.29 20.33
CA THR A 164 11.09 1.66 20.15
C THR A 164 9.60 1.68 19.79
N GLU A 165 8.79 2.10 20.75
CA GLU A 165 7.34 2.19 20.63
C GLU A 165 6.93 3.19 19.54
N LYS A 166 5.88 2.84 18.78
CA LYS A 166 5.25 3.75 17.82
C LYS A 166 4.73 4.97 18.57
N THR A 167 5.02 6.17 18.07
CA THR A 167 4.60 7.41 18.73
C THR A 167 3.86 8.32 17.78
N ARG A 168 2.96 9.14 18.33
CA ARG A 168 2.25 10.22 17.61
C ARG A 168 2.78 11.61 17.95
N ARG A 169 3.82 11.68 18.79
CA ARG A 169 4.39 12.92 19.32
C ARG A 169 5.72 13.29 18.68
N ALA A 170 6.21 12.49 17.74
CA ALA A 170 7.44 12.81 17.02
C ALA A 170 7.15 13.92 15.99
N ASN A 171 7.99 14.95 16.01
CA ASN A 171 7.95 16.04 15.03
C ASN A 171 8.89 15.79 13.84
N LYS A 172 9.57 14.64 13.81
CA LYS A 172 10.55 14.25 12.80
C LYS A 172 10.39 12.76 12.49
N GLY A 173 10.60 12.40 11.24
CA GLY A 173 10.41 11.05 10.72
C GLY A 173 9.10 10.92 9.94
N ASP A 174 9.03 9.89 9.10
CA ASP A 174 7.88 9.65 8.24
C ASP A 174 6.76 8.93 8.99
N ASN A 175 5.54 9.20 8.55
CA ASN A 175 4.38 8.45 9.02
C ASN A 175 4.52 6.98 8.61
N LEU A 176 4.14 6.05 9.49
CA LEU A 176 4.07 4.61 9.20
C LEU A 176 3.29 4.34 7.91
N VAL A 177 2.19 5.08 7.72
CA VAL A 177 1.51 5.18 6.44
C VAL A 177 1.93 6.51 5.84
N SER A 178 2.92 6.49 4.95
CA SER A 178 3.43 7.69 4.29
C SER A 178 2.42 8.24 3.26
N GLU A 179 2.54 9.52 2.91
CA GLU A 179 1.69 10.13 1.86
C GLU A 179 1.87 9.37 0.53
N GLN A 180 3.09 8.96 0.21
CA GLN A 180 3.37 8.16 -0.99
C GLN A 180 2.64 6.83 -0.97
N THR A 181 2.56 6.16 0.19
CA THR A 181 1.81 4.91 0.34
C THR A 181 0.33 5.13 0.04
N VAL A 182 -0.28 6.17 0.62
CA VAL A 182 -1.68 6.54 0.34
C VAL A 182 -1.89 6.82 -1.14
N LYS A 183 -0.97 7.56 -1.78
CA LYS A 183 -1.03 7.89 -3.21
C LYS A 183 -0.94 6.64 -4.09
N LYS A 184 0.01 5.73 -3.83
CA LYS A 184 0.18 4.46 -4.57
C LYS A 184 -1.08 3.61 -4.44
N GLU A 185 -1.64 3.47 -3.24
CA GLU A 185 -2.89 2.73 -2.99
C GLU A 185 -4.09 3.32 -3.73
N LEU A 186 -4.27 4.64 -3.69
CA LEU A 186 -5.38 5.30 -4.39
C LEU A 186 -5.26 5.17 -5.92
N GLN A 187 -4.05 5.26 -6.47
CA GLN A 187 -3.80 5.06 -7.90
C GLN A 187 -4.06 3.60 -8.31
N PHE A 188 -3.60 2.64 -7.51
CA PHE A 188 -3.87 1.23 -7.72
C PHE A 188 -5.39 0.94 -7.68
N ALA A 189 -6.08 1.51 -6.70
CA ALA A 189 -7.51 1.38 -6.53
C ALA A 189 -8.30 1.91 -7.74
N ALA A 190 -7.91 3.07 -8.28
CA ALA A 190 -8.49 3.61 -9.50
C ALA A 190 -8.21 2.72 -10.73
N HIS A 191 -6.98 2.20 -10.85
CA HIS A 191 -6.59 1.26 -11.93
C HIS A 191 -7.38 -0.05 -11.87
N LEU A 192 -7.63 -0.61 -10.69
CA LEU A 192 -8.47 -1.81 -10.53
C LEU A 192 -9.90 -1.58 -11.03
N CYS A 193 -10.50 -0.44 -10.72
CA CYS A 193 -11.84 -0.12 -11.19
C CYS A 193 -11.89 0.11 -12.71
N GLU A 194 -10.86 0.74 -13.26
CA GLU A 194 -10.72 0.98 -14.70
C GLU A 194 -10.52 -0.31 -15.48
N SER A 195 -9.60 -1.18 -15.04
CA SER A 195 -9.40 -2.50 -15.66
C SER A 195 -10.65 -3.38 -15.58
N ALA A 196 -11.36 -3.40 -14.45
CA ALA A 196 -12.64 -4.09 -14.32
C ALA A 196 -13.72 -3.54 -15.26
N SER A 197 -13.76 -2.22 -15.46
CA SER A 197 -14.73 -1.59 -16.38
C SER A 197 -14.47 -1.95 -17.84
N LEU A 198 -13.21 -2.15 -18.24
CA LEU A 198 -12.82 -2.55 -19.59
C LEU A 198 -13.10 -4.05 -19.86
N GLN A 199 -13.00 -4.88 -18.83
CA GLN A 199 -13.23 -6.33 -18.93
C GLN A 199 -14.72 -6.71 -18.90
N THR A 200 -15.56 -5.87 -18.31
CA THR A 200 -17.00 -6.15 -18.17
C THR A 200 -17.74 -5.75 -19.44
N ALA A 201 -18.44 -6.70 -20.06
CA ALA A 201 -19.30 -6.44 -21.21
C ALA A 201 -20.34 -5.35 -20.87
N ALA A 202 -20.72 -4.54 -21.85
CA ALA A 202 -21.59 -3.37 -21.69
C ALA A 202 -23.01 -3.68 -21.16
N GLU A 203 -23.35 -4.97 -20.98
CA GLU A 203 -24.69 -5.45 -20.67
C GLU A 203 -25.11 -5.20 -19.21
N ASP A 204 -24.16 -5.15 -18.26
CA ASP A 204 -24.45 -4.91 -16.84
C ASP A 204 -24.32 -3.43 -16.44
N ALA A 205 -25.31 -2.61 -16.80
CA ALA A 205 -25.31 -1.17 -16.50
C ALA A 205 -25.16 -0.84 -15.00
N ALA A 206 -25.72 -1.67 -14.12
CA ALA A 206 -25.63 -1.48 -12.66
C ALA A 206 -24.20 -1.71 -12.13
N LEU A 207 -23.50 -2.69 -12.71
CA LEU A 207 -22.12 -3.03 -12.40
C LEU A 207 -21.18 -1.91 -12.84
N GLN A 208 -21.32 -1.47 -14.09
CA GLN A 208 -20.55 -0.34 -14.65
C GLN A 208 -20.75 0.94 -13.84
N THR A 209 -21.99 1.23 -13.44
CA THR A 209 -22.29 2.38 -12.56
C THR A 209 -21.59 2.26 -11.20
N ALA A 210 -21.52 1.05 -10.64
CA ALA A 210 -20.83 0.82 -9.36
C ALA A 210 -19.32 1.01 -9.49
N LEU A 211 -18.70 0.45 -10.54
CA LEU A 211 -17.26 0.60 -10.84
C LEU A 211 -16.89 2.06 -11.09
N ALA A 212 -17.69 2.79 -11.88
CA ALA A 212 -17.48 4.21 -12.13
C ALA A 212 -17.55 5.04 -10.84
N ARG A 213 -18.47 4.69 -9.93
CA ARG A 213 -18.57 5.36 -8.61
C ARG A 213 -17.38 5.02 -7.71
N MET A 214 -16.95 3.77 -7.66
CA MET A 214 -15.77 3.34 -6.89
C MET A 214 -14.49 4.03 -7.38
N LYS A 215 -14.32 4.15 -8.71
CA LYS A 215 -13.24 4.93 -9.33
C LYS A 215 -13.32 6.40 -8.92
N LYS A 216 -14.52 7.00 -9.02
CA LYS A 216 -14.74 8.40 -8.62
C LYS A 216 -14.41 8.65 -7.15
N ASP A 217 -14.70 7.70 -6.25
CA ASP A 217 -14.34 7.81 -4.83
C ASP A 217 -12.80 7.88 -4.67
N ALA A 218 -12.06 7.01 -5.36
CA ALA A 218 -10.59 7.04 -5.34
C ALA A 218 -10.01 8.34 -5.94
N ASP A 219 -10.52 8.76 -7.10
CA ASP A 219 -10.10 10.00 -7.77
C ASP A 219 -10.38 11.25 -6.92
N ALA A 220 -11.51 11.27 -6.21
CA ALA A 220 -11.85 12.37 -5.31
C ALA A 220 -10.83 12.51 -4.17
N TRP A 221 -10.43 11.39 -3.56
CA TRP A 221 -9.39 11.40 -2.52
C TRP A 221 -8.02 11.82 -3.07
N MET A 222 -7.66 11.38 -4.28
CA MET A 222 -6.40 11.81 -4.92
C MET A 222 -6.34 13.32 -5.16
N LYS A 223 -7.45 13.94 -5.56
CA LYS A 223 -7.52 15.39 -5.81
C LYS A 223 -7.39 16.22 -4.54
N ILE A 224 -7.94 15.74 -3.43
CA ILE A 224 -8.01 16.50 -2.17
C ILE A 224 -6.75 16.29 -1.32
N GLY A 225 -6.22 15.07 -1.27
CA GLY A 225 -5.32 14.66 -0.19
C GLY A 225 -3.85 14.49 -0.53
N CYS A 226 -3.47 14.30 -1.80
CA CYS A 226 -2.14 13.75 -2.13
C CYS A 226 -1.42 14.54 -3.23
N GLN A 227 -1.24 15.87 -3.07
CA GLN A 227 -0.53 16.78 -3.98
C GLN A 227 -0.47 16.28 -5.44
N HIS A 228 -1.62 15.91 -6.00
CA HIS A 228 -1.66 15.22 -7.29
C HIS A 228 -1.30 16.19 -8.41
N PHE A 229 -1.55 17.47 -8.16
CA PHE A 229 -1.18 18.59 -9.00
C PHE A 229 0.16 19.13 -8.55
N ILE A 230 1.12 19.10 -9.46
CA ILE A 230 2.35 19.87 -9.35
C ILE A 230 2.01 21.27 -9.85
N ASP A 231 2.01 22.26 -8.95
CA ASP A 231 1.90 23.65 -9.36
C ASP A 231 3.21 24.08 -10.01
N CYS A 232 3.30 23.90 -11.33
CA CYS A 232 4.44 24.36 -12.12
C CYS A 232 4.69 25.86 -11.95
N GLY A 233 3.67 26.67 -11.68
CA GLY A 233 3.81 28.10 -11.42
C GLY A 233 4.56 28.37 -10.11
N GLN A 234 4.31 27.59 -9.05
CA GLN A 234 5.11 27.65 -7.83
C GLN A 234 6.52 27.10 -8.01
N MET A 235 6.66 25.93 -8.66
CA MET A 235 7.98 25.34 -8.91
C MET A 235 8.88 26.28 -9.72
N PHE A 236 8.36 26.82 -10.83
CA PHE A 236 9.12 27.62 -11.76
C PHE A 236 9.09 29.11 -11.41
N GLY A 237 8.10 29.60 -10.67
CA GLY A 237 8.05 30.99 -10.20
C GLY A 237 9.18 31.34 -9.23
N ALA A 238 9.65 30.37 -8.43
CA ALA A 238 10.85 30.52 -7.61
C ALA A 238 12.15 30.48 -8.42
N ILE A 239 12.16 29.82 -9.59
CA ILE A 239 13.33 29.64 -10.45
C ILE A 239 13.49 30.82 -11.43
N PHE A 240 12.39 31.33 -11.99
CA PHE A 240 12.40 32.38 -13.02
C PHE A 240 12.02 33.78 -12.48
N GLY A 241 11.82 33.91 -11.16
CA GLY A 241 11.44 35.15 -10.50
C GLY A 241 9.96 35.48 -10.72
N THR A 242 9.30 35.90 -9.64
CA THR A 242 8.00 36.58 -9.73
C THR A 242 8.07 37.71 -10.76
N PRO A 243 7.23 37.74 -11.81
CA PRO A 243 7.08 38.96 -12.56
C PRO A 243 6.59 40.00 -11.57
N LEU A 244 7.33 41.10 -11.42
CA LEU A 244 6.84 42.32 -10.82
C LEU A 244 5.61 42.74 -11.64
N LEU A 245 4.43 42.25 -11.25
CA LEU A 245 3.16 42.76 -11.72
C LEU A 245 3.10 44.19 -11.21
N GLY A 246 3.48 45.09 -12.09
CA GLY A 246 3.41 46.52 -11.88
C GLY A 246 2.04 46.89 -11.33
N THR A 247 2.08 47.73 -10.31
CA THR A 247 0.97 48.58 -9.90
C THR A 247 0.32 49.20 -11.13
N LEU A 248 -0.84 48.69 -11.53
CA LEU A 248 -1.86 49.47 -12.23
C LEU A 248 -3.01 49.68 -11.24
N GLN A 249 -2.80 50.68 -10.39
CA GLN A 249 -3.89 51.48 -9.85
C GLN A 249 -4.20 52.57 -10.86
N GLN A 250 -5.47 52.64 -11.25
CA GLN A 250 -6.19 53.69 -11.99
C GLN A 250 -5.93 53.80 -13.50
#